data_AF-A0A059F548-F1
#
_entry.id   AF-A0A059F548-F1
#
_cell.length_a   1.000
_cell.length_b   1.000
_cell.length_c   1.000
_cell.angle_alpha   90.00
_cell.angle_beta   90.00
_cell.angle_gamma   90.00
#
_symmetry.space_group_name_H-M   'P 1'
#
loop_
_entity.id
_entity.type
_entity.pdbx_description
1 polymer ?
#
loop_
_entity_poly.entity_id
_entity_poly.type
_entity_poly.pdbx_seq_one_letter_code
_entity_poly.pdbx_strand_id
1 'polypeptide(L)'
;MEKEVKFIFPFKIDNKEYSTTLSIQIARKESTISFSLPFNLYLSINNATIQKHSKISKNFLYVFTFEELIHAKEFMDDPIIFVLNESIYKSREVLEKETNEFFDNFKEKKKSSKKVLIEHEDGFFEYVTEEI
;
A
#
# COMPACT_ATOMS: atom_id res chain seq x y z
N MET A 1 -16.45 3.19 -10.37
CA MET A 1 -16.84 4.61 -10.43
C MET A 1 -15.94 5.40 -9.52
N GLU A 2 -15.57 6.62 -9.90
CA GLU A 2 -14.81 7.51 -9.03
C GLU A 2 -15.75 8.17 -8.01
N LYS A 3 -15.34 8.17 -6.74
CA LYS A 3 -16.11 8.68 -5.60
C LYS A 3 -15.17 9.38 -4.63
N GLU A 4 -15.63 10.47 -4.05
CA GLU A 4 -14.98 11.07 -2.89
C GLU A 4 -15.32 10.24 -1.65
N VAL A 5 -14.28 9.73 -0.98
CA VAL A 5 -14.40 8.86 0.19
C VAL A 5 -13.81 9.56 1.39
N LYS A 6 -14.59 9.67 2.46
CA LYS A 6 -14.17 10.27 3.72
C LYS A 6 -13.60 9.19 4.65
N PHE A 7 -12.32 9.34 5.00
CA PHE A 7 -11.63 8.52 5.98
C PHE A 7 -11.64 9.22 7.33
N ILE A 8 -12.15 8.55 8.36
CA ILE A 8 -12.18 9.05 9.75
C ILE A 8 -11.08 8.35 10.53
N PHE A 9 -10.18 9.12 11.13
CA PHE A 9 -9.06 8.57 11.90
C PHE A 9 -9.40 8.39 13.37
N PRO A 10 -8.82 7.37 14.04
CA PRO A 10 -9.16 6.98 15.40
C PRO A 10 -8.36 7.79 16.43
N PHE A 11 -8.13 9.07 16.16
CA PHE A 11 -7.41 9.97 17.06
C PHE A 11 -8.04 11.36 17.06
N LYS A 12 -7.81 12.09 18.16
CA LYS A 12 -8.22 13.47 18.34
C LYS A 12 -7.01 14.32 18.68
N ILE A 13 -6.91 15.49 18.06
CA ILE A 13 -5.94 16.54 18.45
C ILE A 13 -6.80 17.75 18.85
N ASP A 14 -6.55 18.31 20.02
CA ASP A 14 -7.33 19.42 20.60
C ASP A 14 -8.84 19.15 20.63
N ASN A 15 -9.23 17.92 21.00
CA ASN A 15 -10.63 17.42 21.00
C ASN A 15 -11.34 17.44 19.63
N LYS A 16 -10.63 17.70 18.53
CA LYS A 16 -11.19 17.64 17.17
C LYS A 16 -10.96 16.28 16.54
N GLU A 17 -11.98 15.78 15.86
CA GLU A 17 -11.89 14.57 15.04
C GLU A 17 -11.18 14.88 13.73
N TYR A 18 -10.31 13.96 13.33
CA TYR A 18 -9.55 14.09 12.09
C TYR A 18 -10.14 13.20 11.02
N SER A 19 -10.38 13.80 9.85
CA SER A 19 -10.79 13.09 8.65
C SER A 19 -10.08 13.63 7.43
N THR A 20 -9.85 12.77 6.44
CA THR A 20 -9.38 13.17 5.11
C THR A 20 -10.34 12.65 4.05
N THR A 21 -10.56 13.43 3.00
CA THR A 21 -11.36 12.99 1.84
C THR A 21 -10.41 12.68 0.69
N LEU A 22 -10.62 11.56 0.01
CA LEU A 22 -9.82 11.12 -1.13
C LEU A 22 -10.72 10.69 -2.28
N SER A 23 -10.36 11.09 -3.50
CA SER A 23 -11.02 10.55 -4.70
C SER A 23 -10.48 9.15 -5.00
N ILE A 24 -11.35 8.15 -5.00
CA ILE A 24 -10.98 6.74 -5.18
C ILE A 24 -11.92 6.10 -6.20
N GLN A 25 -11.35 5.22 -7.04
CA GLN A 25 -12.14 4.33 -7.87
C GLN A 25 -12.66 3.16 -7.05
N ILE A 26 -13.99 3.10 -6.89
CA ILE A 26 -14.69 2.01 -6.23
C ILE A 26 -15.42 1.17 -7.28
N ALA A 27 -15.20 -0.14 -7.26
CA ALA A 27 -16.01 -1.10 -7.98
C ALA A 27 -17.05 -1.70 -7.02
N ARG A 28 -18.30 -1.83 -7.46
CA ARG A 28 -19.36 -2.50 -6.72
C ARG A 28 -19.93 -3.63 -7.55
N LYS A 29 -20.10 -4.79 -6.92
CA LYS A 29 -20.87 -5.93 -7.44
C LYS A 29 -21.80 -6.42 -6.33
N GLU A 30 -23.11 -6.20 -6.50
CA GLU A 30 -24.13 -6.55 -5.50
C GLU A 30 -23.85 -5.90 -4.13
N SER A 31 -23.69 -6.72 -3.08
CA SER A 31 -23.33 -6.31 -1.72
C SER A 31 -21.82 -6.23 -1.50
N THR A 32 -21.00 -6.38 -2.54
CA THR A 32 -19.54 -6.33 -2.43
C THR A 32 -18.98 -5.07 -3.08
N ILE A 33 -18.05 -4.42 -2.39
CA ILE A 33 -17.26 -3.29 -2.90
C ILE A 33 -15.79 -3.63 -2.88
N SER A 34 -15.05 -3.10 -3.85
CA SER A 34 -13.61 -3.17 -3.88
C SER A 34 -13.01 -1.86 -4.33
N PHE A 35 -11.85 -1.53 -3.75
CA PHE A 35 -11.09 -0.34 -4.08
C PHE A 35 -9.62 -0.56 -3.74
N SER A 36 -8.75 0.33 -4.23
CA SER A 36 -7.31 0.26 -3.98
C SER A 36 -6.76 1.57 -3.45
N LEU A 37 -5.82 1.49 -2.51
CA LEU A 37 -5.13 2.64 -1.93
C LEU A 37 -3.61 2.51 -2.10
N PRO A 38 -2.86 3.62 -2.16
CA PRO A 38 -1.40 3.59 -2.24
C PRO A 38 -0.73 3.32 -0.87
N PHE A 39 -1.50 3.23 0.21
CA PHE A 39 -1.02 3.02 1.58
C PHE A 39 -1.77 1.87 2.25
N ASN A 40 -1.07 1.20 3.16
CA ASN A 40 -1.63 0.11 3.96
C ASN A 40 -2.29 0.69 5.21
N LEU A 41 -3.61 0.66 5.25
CA LEU A 41 -4.41 1.00 6.42
C LEU A 41 -5.28 -0.18 6.84
N TYR A 42 -5.57 -0.23 8.13
CA TYR A 42 -6.62 -1.05 8.68
C TYR A 42 -7.91 -0.26 8.62
N LEU A 43 -8.90 -0.81 7.92
CA LEU A 43 -10.11 -0.10 7.56
C LEU A 43 -11.33 -0.87 8.05
N SER A 44 -12.34 -0.14 8.48
CA SER A 44 -13.66 -0.63 8.82
C SER A 44 -14.72 0.21 8.11
N ILE A 45 -15.79 -0.45 7.68
CA ILE A 45 -16.95 0.18 7.06
C ILE A 45 -18.17 -0.36 7.80
N ASN A 46 -19.12 0.51 8.15
CA ASN A 46 -20.32 0.11 8.86
C ASN A 46 -21.09 -0.96 8.07
N ASN A 47 -21.55 -1.99 8.77
CA ASN A 47 -22.31 -3.12 8.21
C ASN A 47 -21.57 -3.89 7.09
N ALA A 48 -20.23 -3.83 7.08
CA ALA A 48 -19.41 -4.56 6.12
C ALA A 48 -18.28 -5.33 6.79
N THR A 49 -18.02 -6.54 6.28
CA THR A 49 -16.88 -7.36 6.69
C THR A 49 -15.80 -7.30 5.62
N ILE A 50 -14.54 -7.13 6.05
CA ILE A 50 -13.40 -7.22 5.13
C ILE A 50 -13.20 -8.66 4.68
N GLN A 51 -13.33 -8.92 3.38
CA GLN A 51 -13.14 -10.24 2.78
C GLN A 51 -11.70 -10.44 2.32
N LYS A 52 -11.07 -9.38 1.83
CA LYS A 52 -9.70 -9.45 1.32
C LYS A 52 -8.97 -8.13 1.55
N HIS A 53 -7.74 -8.27 2.03
CA HIS A 53 -6.77 -7.20 2.12
C HIS A 53 -5.42 -7.73 1.65
N SER A 54 -4.90 -7.20 0.54
CA SER A 54 -3.65 -7.70 -0.04
C SER A 54 -2.90 -6.63 -0.83
N LYS A 55 -1.58 -6.65 -0.78
CA LYS A 55 -0.72 -5.81 -1.62
C LYS A 55 -0.72 -6.30 -3.07
N ILE A 56 -0.96 -5.40 -4.01
CA ILE A 56 -0.87 -5.63 -5.46
C ILE A 56 0.07 -4.57 -6.04
N SER A 57 1.28 -4.98 -6.41
CA SER A 57 2.37 -4.08 -6.82
C SER A 57 2.64 -2.99 -5.78
N LYS A 58 2.28 -1.73 -6.06
CA LYS A 58 2.49 -0.56 -5.19
C LYS A 58 1.25 -0.17 -4.37
N ASN A 59 0.11 -0.82 -4.62
CA ASN A 59 -1.16 -0.49 -3.99
C ASN A 59 -1.65 -1.63 -3.08
N PHE A 60 -2.60 -1.31 -2.21
CA PHE A 60 -3.28 -2.24 -1.33
C PHE A 60 -4.73 -2.36 -1.81
N LEU A 61 -5.14 -3.59 -2.14
CA LEU A 61 -6.51 -3.92 -2.53
C LEU A 61 -7.32 -4.21 -1.28
N TYR A 62 -8.50 -3.61 -1.22
CA TYR A 62 -9.51 -3.83 -0.20
C TYR A 62 -10.77 -4.38 -0.85
N VAL A 63 -11.33 -5.43 -0.27
CA VAL A 63 -12.63 -6.01 -0.67
C VAL A 63 -13.49 -6.15 0.58
N PHE A 64 -14.64 -5.49 0.59
CA PHE A 64 -15.62 -5.56 1.65
C PHE A 64 -16.92 -6.14 1.12
N THR A 65 -17.57 -6.97 1.94
CA THR A 65 -18.91 -7.47 1.67
C THR A 65 -19.84 -6.98 2.78
N PHE A 66 -20.89 -6.30 2.37
CA PHE A 66 -21.96 -5.85 3.24
C PHE A 66 -22.92 -7.00 3.54
N GLU A 67 -23.51 -6.96 4.73
CA GLU A 67 -24.53 -7.93 5.16
C GLU A 67 -25.75 -7.89 4.24
N GLU A 68 -26.14 -6.70 3.80
CA GLU A 68 -27.28 -6.46 2.91
C GLU A 68 -26.90 -5.58 1.73
N LEU A 69 -27.58 -5.78 0.59
CA LEU A 69 -27.38 -4.99 -0.61
C LEU A 69 -27.78 -3.51 -0.44
N ILE A 70 -28.67 -3.20 0.51
CA ILE A 70 -29.06 -1.82 0.82
C ILE A 70 -27.89 -1.05 1.43
N HIS A 71 -27.16 -1.64 2.39
CA HIS A 71 -25.99 -1.01 3.00
C HIS A 71 -24.88 -0.72 1.98
N ALA A 72 -24.69 -1.61 1.01
CA ALA A 72 -23.75 -1.38 -0.09
C ALA A 72 -24.17 -0.22 -1.00
N LYS A 73 -25.48 0.07 -1.14
CA LYS A 73 -25.97 1.24 -1.88
C LYS A 73 -25.76 2.51 -1.05
N GLU A 74 -26.14 2.49 0.22
CA GLU A 74 -25.98 3.62 1.14
C GLU A 74 -24.52 4.07 1.22
N PHE A 75 -23.58 3.12 1.31
CA PHE A 75 -22.16 3.42 1.26
C PHE A 75 -21.73 4.08 -0.06
N MET A 76 -22.31 3.72 -1.20
CA MET A 76 -21.98 4.36 -2.46
C MET A 76 -22.53 5.79 -2.56
N ASP A 77 -23.56 6.11 -1.80
CA ASP A 77 -24.17 7.44 -1.76
C ASP A 77 -23.38 8.38 -0.83
N ASP A 78 -22.94 7.89 0.33
CA ASP A 78 -22.08 8.62 1.28
C ASP A 78 -20.91 7.72 1.78
N PRO A 79 -19.77 7.67 1.05
CA PRO A 79 -18.70 6.73 1.34
C PRO A 79 -17.85 7.17 2.54
N ILE A 80 -18.17 6.62 3.71
CA ILE A 80 -17.43 6.84 4.95
C ILE A 80 -16.70 5.57 5.35
N ILE A 81 -15.39 5.69 5.60
CA ILE A 81 -14.51 4.61 6.05
C ILE A 81 -13.84 5.02 7.36
N PHE A 82 -13.83 4.12 8.34
CA PHE A 82 -13.13 4.31 9.60
C PHE A 82 -11.75 3.66 9.53
N VAL A 83 -10.72 4.42 9.87
CA VAL A 83 -9.36 3.90 10.02
C VAL A 83 -9.24 3.32 11.42
N LEU A 84 -8.80 2.07 11.53
CA LEU A 84 -8.62 1.39 12.80
C LEU A 84 -7.22 1.64 13.34
N ASN A 85 -7.14 1.78 14.67
CA ASN A 85 -5.89 1.97 15.37
C ASN A 85 -5.27 0.58 15.61
N GLU A 86 -4.70 -0.03 14.59
CA GLU A 86 -3.83 -1.18 14.85
C GLU A 86 -2.44 -0.68 15.18
N SER A 87 -2.05 -0.88 16.44
CA SER A 87 -0.65 -0.92 16.81
C SER A 87 -0.03 -2.07 16.03
N ILE A 88 0.74 -1.74 15.00
CA ILE A 88 1.61 -2.71 14.37
C ILE A 88 2.74 -3.02 15.37
N TYR A 89 2.47 -3.91 16.34
CA TYR A 89 3.49 -4.87 16.72
C TYR A 89 3.53 -5.90 15.59
N LYS A 90 4.15 -5.52 14.46
CA LYS A 90 4.60 -6.54 13.50
C LYS A 90 5.45 -7.48 14.32
N SER A 91 5.17 -8.78 14.24
CA SER A 91 6.05 -9.75 14.89
C SER A 91 7.46 -9.53 14.35
N ARG A 92 8.45 -9.81 15.19
CA ARG A 92 9.86 -9.67 14.82
C ARG A 92 10.15 -10.37 13.49
N GLU A 93 9.54 -11.53 13.23
CA GLU A 93 9.73 -12.27 11.98
C GLU A 93 9.25 -11.50 10.74
N VAL A 94 8.13 -10.75 10.84
CA VAL A 94 7.60 -9.97 9.71
C VAL A 94 8.50 -8.77 9.41
N LEU A 95 9.03 -8.11 10.44
CA LEU A 95 9.99 -7.02 10.28
C LEU A 95 11.31 -7.50 9.71
N GLU A 96 11.81 -8.64 10.19
CA GLU A 96 13.03 -9.26 9.68
C GLU A 96 12.87 -9.66 8.21
N LYS A 97 11.73 -10.23 7.83
CA LYS A 97 11.46 -10.60 6.44
C LYS A 97 11.41 -9.38 5.52
N GLU A 98 10.68 -8.32 5.88
CA GLU A 98 10.63 -7.09 5.08
C GLU A 98 12.00 -6.42 4.99
N THR A 99 12.77 -6.42 6.08
CA THR A 99 14.13 -5.86 6.12
C THR A 99 15.07 -6.67 5.21
N ASN A 100 15.01 -7.99 5.26
CA ASN A 100 15.82 -8.86 4.42
C ASN A 100 15.46 -8.71 2.94
N GLU A 101 14.16 -8.71 2.60
CA GLU A 101 13.70 -8.46 1.22
C GLU A 101 14.18 -7.11 0.69
N PHE A 102 14.17 -6.06 1.52
CA PHE A 102 14.73 -4.76 1.14
C PHE A 102 16.23 -4.84 0.88
N PHE A 103 17.00 -5.48 1.78
CA PHE A 103 18.44 -5.62 1.62
C PHE A 103 18.83 -6.46 0.40
N ASP A 104 18.09 -7.52 0.10
CA ASP A 104 18.35 -8.37 -1.05
C ASP A 104 18.11 -7.61 -2.35
N ASN A 105 16.99 -6.91 -2.47
CA ASN A 105 16.71 -6.02 -3.60
C ASN A 105 17.75 -4.89 -3.74
N PHE A 106 18.24 -4.34 -2.63
CA PHE A 106 19.28 -3.31 -2.63
C PHE A 106 20.64 -3.87 -3.05
N LYS A 107 20.98 -5.09 -2.63
CA LYS A 107 22.22 -5.78 -3.02
C LYS A 107 22.20 -6.18 -4.48
N GLU A 108 21.08 -6.66 -5.00
CA GLU A 108 20.91 -6.97 -6.42
C GLU A 108 21.12 -5.72 -7.28
N LYS A 109 20.56 -4.57 -6.88
CA LYS A 109 20.80 -3.30 -7.57
C LYS A 109 22.23 -2.77 -7.49
N LYS A 110 23.02 -3.17 -6.48
CA LYS A 110 24.44 -2.81 -6.35
C LYS A 110 25.41 -3.79 -7.02
N LYS A 111 24.93 -4.96 -7.46
CA LYS A 111 25.78 -5.99 -8.07
C LYS A 111 26.03 -5.80 -9.58
N SER A 112 25.35 -4.87 -10.25
CA SER A 112 25.50 -4.66 -11.71
C SER A 112 26.46 -3.52 -12.08
N SER A 113 27.69 -3.56 -11.55
CA SER A 113 28.76 -2.68 -12.03
C SER A 113 30.10 -3.19 -11.54
N LYS A 114 30.64 -4.21 -12.20
CA LYS A 114 32.01 -4.66 -11.95
C LYS A 114 32.93 -3.67 -12.69
N LYS A 115 33.75 -2.92 -11.95
CA LYS A 115 34.75 -2.05 -12.57
C LYS A 115 35.94 -2.89 -12.99
N VAL A 116 36.23 -2.93 -14.28
CA VAL A 116 37.40 -3.61 -14.86
C VAL A 116 38.42 -2.55 -15.21
N LEU A 117 39.69 -2.82 -14.89
CA LEU A 117 40.81 -1.98 -15.29
C LEU A 117 41.20 -2.38 -16.72
N ILE A 118 41.11 -1.45 -17.67
CA ILE A 118 41.57 -1.65 -19.05
C ILE A 118 42.83 -0.82 -19.25
N GLU A 119 43.86 -1.42 -19.83
CA GLU A 119 45.08 -0.76 -20.27
C GLU A 119 44.92 -0.40 -21.75
N HIS A 120 45.02 0.89 -22.06
CA HIS A 120 44.95 1.42 -23.42
C HIS A 120 46.33 1.34 -24.10
N GLU A 121 46.36 1.37 -25.44
CA GLU A 121 47.60 1.22 -26.23
C GLU A 121 48.66 2.31 -25.96
N ASP A 122 48.26 3.42 -25.36
CA ASP A 122 49.12 4.53 -24.94
C ASP A 122 49.69 4.38 -23.51
N GLY A 123 49.37 3.27 -22.82
CA GLY A 123 49.82 2.96 -21.47
C GLY A 123 48.99 3.61 -20.35
N PHE A 124 47.85 4.23 -20.67
CA PHE A 124 46.91 4.73 -19.66
C PHE A 124 45.95 3.64 -19.17
N PHE A 125 45.69 3.63 -17.87
CA PHE A 125 44.74 2.72 -17.24
C PHE A 125 43.42 3.43 -16.92
N GLU A 126 42.30 2.84 -17.32
CA GLU A 126 40.96 3.37 -17.02
C GLU A 126 40.09 2.32 -16.33
N TYR A 127 39.31 2.74 -15.33
CA TYR A 127 38.29 1.91 -14.69
C TYR A 127 36.95 2.06 -15.40
N VAL A 128 36.62 1.11 -16.26
CA VAL A 128 35.32 1.08 -16.95
C VAL A 128 34.36 0.15 -16.24
N THR A 129 33.08 0.51 -16.28
CA THR A 129 32.03 -0.23 -15.58
C THR A 129 31.40 -1.21 -16.56
N GLU A 130 31.61 -2.53 -16.37
CA GLU A 130 30.87 -3.54 -17.12
C GLU A 130 29.46 -3.66 -16.52
N GLU A 131 28.45 -3.37 -17.32
CA GLU A 131 27.10 -3.89 -17.13
C GLU A 131 27.09 -5.34 -17.64
N ILE A 132 26.73 -6.29 -16.78
CA ILE A 132 26.50 -7.70 -17.14
C ILE A 132 25.10 -7.84 -17.73
#